data_AF-A0AAV0WL33-F1
#
_entry.id   AF-A0AAV0WL33-F1
#
_cell.length_a   1.000
_cell.length_b   1.000
_cell.length_c   1.000
_cell.angle_alpha   90.00
_cell.angle_beta   90.00
_cell.angle_gamma   90.00
#
_symmetry.space_group_name_H-M   'P 1'
#
loop_
_entity.id
_entity.type
_entity.pdbx_description
1 polymer ?
#
loop_
_entity_poly.entity_id
_entity_poly.type
_entity_poly.pdbx_seq_one_letter_code
_entity_poly.pdbx_strand_id
1 'polypeptide(L)'
;MIGIVLAQLVVKAICLLEGIGAIVNGVVSDGASTNRKLWAELGVSGQTGKVKKFFEHPLKNNKKVYMFSDAPHLLKNVRNRL
;
A
#
# COMPACT_ATOMS: atom_id res chain seq x y z
N MET A 1 7.11 8.12 12.95
CA MET A 1 8.04 8.90 12.11
C MET A 1 8.41 8.18 10.81
N ILE A 2 9.09 7.02 10.82
CA ILE A 2 9.52 6.33 9.58
C ILE A 2 8.36 5.93 8.64
N GLY A 3 7.24 5.39 9.18
CA GLY A 3 6.09 4.99 8.36
C GLY A 3 5.39 6.14 7.63
N ILE A 4 5.33 7.32 8.26
CA ILE A 4 4.74 8.55 7.70
C ILE A 4 5.58 9.05 6.53
N VAL A 5 6.91 9.11 6.70
CA VAL A 5 7.82 9.52 5.63
C VAL A 5 7.71 8.58 4.43
N LEU A 6 7.63 7.27 4.67
CA LEU A 6 7.44 6.30 3.58
C LEU A 6 6.10 6.50 2.86
N ALA A 7 5.01 6.76 3.59
CA ALA A 7 3.70 7.04 2.98
C ALA A 7 3.75 8.31 2.10
N GLN A 8 4.40 9.37 2.58
CA GLN A 8 4.61 10.61 1.80
C GLN A 8 5.44 10.35 0.53
N LEU A 9 6.49 9.54 0.62
CA LEU A 9 7.32 9.16 -0.55
C LEU A 9 6.51 8.36 -1.57
N VAL A 10 5.71 7.39 -1.14
CA VAL A 10 4.85 6.60 -2.04
C VAL A 10 3.80 7.49 -2.71
N VAL A 11 3.13 8.38 -1.97
CA VAL A 11 2.17 9.33 -2.53
C VAL A 11 2.85 10.26 -3.55
N LYS A 12 4.04 10.77 -3.24
CA LYS A 12 4.81 11.61 -4.17
C LYS A 12 5.21 10.87 -5.44
N ALA A 13 5.63 9.61 -5.32
CA ALA A 13 5.96 8.77 -6.47
C ALA A 13 4.74 8.53 -7.37
N ILE A 14 3.57 8.27 -6.79
CA ILE A 14 2.30 8.14 -7.53
C ILE A 14 1.99 9.43 -8.30
N CYS A 15 2.12 10.59 -7.65
CA CYS A 15 1.88 11.88 -8.30
C CYS A 15 2.82 12.14 -9.49
N LEU A 16 4.11 11.79 -9.35
CA LEU A 16 5.09 11.97 -10.42
C LEU A 16 4.83 11.04 -11.61
N LEU A 17 4.46 9.78 -11.35
CA LEU A 17 4.11 8.82 -12.39
C LEU A 17 2.86 9.24 -13.16
N GLU A 18 1.83 9.69 -12.46
CA GLU A 18 0.60 10.18 -13.09
C GLU A 18 0.82 11.48 -13.87
N GLY A 19 1.78 12.32 -13.43
CA GLY A 19 2.18 13.54 -14.14
C GLY A 19 2.77 13.28 -15.53
N ILE A 20 3.36 12.10 -15.76
CA ILE A 20 3.87 11.68 -17.08
C ILE A 20 2.89 10.78 -17.85
N GLY A 21 1.66 10.61 -17.35
CA GLY A 21 0.62 9.81 -17.98
C GLY A 21 0.62 8.32 -17.63
N ALA A 22 1.50 7.86 -16.73
CA ALA A 22 1.43 6.50 -16.21
C ALA A 22 0.24 6.34 -15.26
N ILE A 23 -0.44 5.19 -15.31
CA ILE A 23 -1.63 4.93 -14.50
C ILE A 23 -1.25 4.01 -13.35
N VAL A 24 -1.39 4.49 -12.11
CA VAL A 24 -1.08 3.68 -10.92
C VAL A 24 -2.35 3.14 -10.30
N ASN A 25 -2.62 1.85 -10.52
CA ASN A 25 -3.79 1.18 -9.94
C ASN A 25 -3.55 0.58 -8.55
N GLY A 26 -2.29 0.33 -8.19
CA GLY A 26 -1.98 -0.27 -6.91
C GLY A 26 -0.49 -0.27 -6.58
N VAL A 27 -0.20 -0.61 -5.33
CA VAL A 27 1.14 -0.71 -4.77
C VAL A 27 1.28 -2.08 -4.11
N VAL A 28 2.41 -2.75 -4.38
CA VAL A 28 2.75 -4.05 -3.78
C VAL A 28 3.89 -3.85 -2.80
N SER A 29 3.77 -4.39 -1.58
CA SER A 29 4.87 -4.40 -0.61
C SER A 29 4.97 -5.72 0.15
N ASP A 30 6.11 -5.99 0.75
CA ASP A 30 6.23 -7.08 1.71
C ASP A 30 5.45 -6.80 3.02
N GLY A 31 5.41 -7.79 3.89
CA GLY A 31 4.78 -7.70 5.20
C GLY A 31 5.68 -7.17 6.33
N ALA A 32 6.78 -6.46 6.06
CA ALA A 32 7.65 -5.93 7.10
C ALA A 32 6.91 -4.90 7.99
N SER A 33 7.38 -4.72 9.23
CA SER A 33 6.73 -3.83 10.20
C SER A 33 6.62 -2.38 9.72
N THR A 34 7.61 -1.89 8.99
CA THR A 34 7.62 -0.55 8.40
C THR A 34 6.56 -0.40 7.30
N ASN A 35 6.43 -1.40 6.43
CA ASN A 35 5.42 -1.40 5.36
C ASN A 35 4.01 -1.51 5.94
N ARG A 36 3.80 -2.33 6.97
CA ARG A 36 2.50 -2.35 7.68
C ARG A 36 2.14 -1.00 8.31
N LYS A 37 3.12 -0.25 8.83
CA LYS A 37 2.88 1.12 9.31
C LYS A 37 2.48 2.03 8.15
N LEU A 38 3.16 1.98 7.01
CA LEU A 38 2.77 2.74 5.81
C LEU A 38 1.31 2.46 5.41
N TRP A 39 0.88 1.19 5.44
CA TRP A 39 -0.50 0.84 5.09
C TRP A 39 -1.48 1.51 6.05
N ALA A 40 -1.18 1.48 7.36
CA ALA A 40 -2.00 2.14 8.37
C ALA A 40 -2.05 3.67 8.19
N GLU A 41 -0.92 4.31 7.86
CA GLU A 41 -0.87 5.76 7.58
C GLU A 41 -1.71 6.13 6.35
N LEU A 42 -1.80 5.25 5.34
CA LEU A 42 -2.69 5.42 4.18
C LEU A 42 -4.14 5.01 4.49
N GLY A 43 -4.45 4.62 5.72
CA GLY A 43 -5.78 4.19 6.15
C GLY A 43 -6.19 2.82 5.62
N VAL A 44 -5.24 1.99 5.18
CA VAL A 44 -5.46 0.60 4.75
C VAL A 44 -5.38 -0.32 5.97
N SER A 45 -6.36 -1.21 6.08
CA SER A 45 -6.53 -2.11 7.23
C SER A 45 -6.96 -3.50 6.76
N GLY A 46 -6.31 -4.53 7.32
CA GLY A 46 -6.69 -5.94 7.16
C GLY A 46 -7.48 -6.49 8.35
N GLN A 47 -7.91 -5.66 9.31
CA GLN A 47 -8.63 -6.14 10.49
C GLN A 47 -9.99 -6.74 10.13
N THR A 48 -10.32 -7.90 10.73
CA THR A 48 -11.60 -8.57 10.57
C THR A 48 -12.75 -7.62 10.89
N GLY A 49 -13.71 -7.47 9.97
CA GLY A 49 -14.85 -6.54 10.10
C GLY A 49 -14.55 -5.08 9.76
N LYS A 50 -13.28 -4.70 9.54
CA LYS A 50 -12.85 -3.34 9.12
C LYS A 50 -11.80 -3.40 8.02
N VAL A 51 -12.09 -4.19 6.99
CA VAL A 51 -11.18 -4.39 5.87
C VAL A 51 -11.26 -3.20 4.91
N LYS A 52 -10.18 -2.42 4.84
CA LYS A 52 -10.01 -1.33 3.87
C LYS A 52 -8.76 -1.63 3.04
N LYS A 53 -8.97 -1.90 1.74
CA LYS A 53 -7.94 -2.43 0.82
C LYS A 53 -7.30 -1.36 -0.07
N PHE A 54 -7.78 -0.13 0.02
CA PHE A 54 -7.40 0.96 -0.88
C PHE A 54 -7.39 2.29 -0.13
N PHE A 55 -6.72 3.26 -0.72
CA PHE A 55 -6.81 4.68 -0.39
C PHE A 55 -7.20 5.49 -1.63
N GLU A 56 -7.64 6.73 -1.41
CA GLU A 56 -8.06 7.62 -2.50
C GLU A 56 -6.86 8.14 -3.26
N HIS A 57 -6.98 8.21 -4.58
CA HIS A 57 -5.90 8.65 -5.44
C HIS A 57 -5.60 10.14 -5.19
N PRO A 58 -4.33 10.52 -4.94
CA PRO A 58 -3.98 11.86 -4.46
C PRO A 58 -4.33 12.99 -5.44
N LEU A 59 -4.41 12.70 -6.74
CA LEU A 59 -4.67 13.68 -7.81
C LEU A 59 -6.03 13.55 -8.50
N LYS A 60 -6.74 12.43 -8.32
CA LYS A 60 -7.91 12.09 -9.17
C LYS A 60 -9.07 11.71 -8.28
N ASN A 61 -10.11 12.55 -8.29
CA ASN A 61 -11.34 12.27 -7.55
C ASN A 61 -11.94 10.94 -8.06
N ASN A 62 -12.50 10.15 -7.15
CA ASN A 62 -13.09 8.82 -7.41
C ASN A 62 -12.14 7.71 -7.92
N LYS A 63 -10.83 7.94 -8.03
CA LYS A 63 -9.87 6.85 -8.28
C LYS A 63 -9.33 6.29 -6.97
N LYS A 64 -9.08 4.97 -6.97
CA LYS A 64 -8.61 4.22 -5.82
C LYS A 64 -7.26 3.58 -6.17
N VAL A 65 -6.34 3.61 -5.22
CA VAL A 65 -5.07 2.90 -5.29
C VAL A 65 -5.13 1.73 -4.30
N TYR A 66 -5.01 0.51 -4.82
CA TYR A 66 -5.10 -0.71 -4.00
C TYR A 66 -3.75 -1.10 -3.42
N MET A 67 -3.72 -1.53 -2.16
CA MET A 67 -2.53 -2.07 -1.52
C MET A 67 -2.55 -3.59 -1.55
N PHE A 68 -1.47 -4.19 -2.03
CA PHE A 68 -1.31 -5.64 -2.12
C PHE A 68 -0.08 -6.09 -1.36
N SER A 69 -0.18 -7.26 -0.73
CA SER A 69 0.98 -7.93 -0.15
C SER A 69 1.65 -8.78 -1.21
N ASP A 70 2.96 -8.91 -1.12
CA ASP A 70 3.73 -9.88 -1.89
C ASP A 70 3.27 -11.32 -1.55
N ALA A 71 2.59 -11.97 -2.49
CA ALA A 71 2.02 -13.30 -2.34
C ALA A 71 3.09 -14.42 -2.17
N PRO A 72 4.17 -14.48 -2.96
CA PRO A 72 5.30 -15.36 -2.69
C PRO A 72 5.84 -15.25 -1.27
N HIS A 73 6.00 -14.03 -0.74
CA HIS A 73 6.45 -13.82 0.63
C HIS A 73 5.46 -14.37 1.66
N LEU A 74 4.15 -14.19 1.44
CA LEU A 74 3.13 -14.76 2.31
C LEU A 74 3.18 -16.29 2.34
N LEU A 75 3.26 -16.94 1.17
CA LEU A 75 3.31 -18.40 1.08
C LEU A 75 4.57 -18.97 1.76
N LYS A 76 5.72 -18.34 1.53
CA LYS A 76 6.98 -18.69 2.22
C LYS A 76 6.85 -18.58 3.74
N ASN A 77 6.24 -17.51 4.24
CA ASN A 77 6.06 -17.28 5.67
C ASN A 77 5.09 -18.30 6.30
N VAL A 78 4.04 -18.70 5.58
CA VAL A 78 3.11 -19.76 6.00
C VAL A 78 3.85 -21.10 6.07
N ARG A 79 4.57 -21.48 5.00
CA ARG A 79 5.39 -22.71 4.97
C ARG A 79 6.42 -22.76 6.10
N ASN A 80 7.03 -21.63 6.46
CA ASN A 80 8.01 -21.60 7.56
C ASN A 80 7.38 -21.72 8.96
N ARG A 81 6.05 -21.60 9.07
CA ARG A 81 5.29 -21.61 10.33
C ARG A 81 4.33 -22.79 10.46
N LEU A 82 4.17 -23.59 9.41
CA LEU A 82 3.41 -24.85 9.36
C LEU A 82 4.38 -26.00 9.19
#